data_AF-A0A0D2NLK0-F1
#
_entry.id   AF-A0A0D2NLK0-F1
#
_cell.length_a   1.000
_cell.length_b   1.000
_cell.length_c   1.000
_cell.angle_alpha   90.00
_cell.angle_beta   90.00
_cell.angle_gamma   90.00
#
_symmetry.space_group_name_H-M   'P 1'
#
loop_
_entity.id
_entity.type
_entity.pdbx_description
1 polymer ?
#
loop_
_entity_poly.entity_id
_entity_poly.type
_entity_poly.pdbx_seq_one_letter_code
_entity_poly.pdbx_strand_id
1 'polypeptide(L)'
;MQSVCRAVAQRFGWDGSPVPCALDASQICRLRRPAPPAANPELGDHSEAEGLYRSALAVRASALGPEDPDVAVTAHNLGVCLAATGQHAEALVFHKQALFVREAAAAAAAAAGGGGGAAARGEVLASHKAAAACLRRLGCEGQAEPHLSALLDAARGRADGDAVAGSSGGGGGVRRRRDALLELSAAAEDFARCLAAQGAHARAEDALWEALEARREALGAQHPSVRLLEDKITSCLEALQ
;
A
#
# COMPACT_ATOMS: atom_id res chain seq x y z
N MET A 1 -15.87 16.75 24.28
CA MET A 1 -15.35 15.72 23.34
C MET A 1 -16.36 15.31 22.27
N GLN A 2 -17.64 15.06 22.57
CA GLN A 2 -18.66 14.72 21.54
C GLN A 2 -19.03 15.87 20.58
N SER A 3 -18.87 17.14 20.98
CA SER A 3 -19.24 18.31 20.16
C SER A 3 -18.29 18.60 19.00
N VAL A 4 -16.98 18.38 19.19
CA VAL A 4 -15.96 18.64 18.16
C VAL A 4 -16.00 17.55 17.08
N CYS A 5 -16.18 16.28 17.46
CA CYS A 5 -16.30 15.18 16.50
C CYS A 5 -17.54 15.33 15.60
N ARG A 6 -18.67 15.81 16.15
CA ARG A 6 -19.89 16.10 15.37
C ARG A 6 -19.70 17.30 14.43
N ALA A 7 -18.96 18.33 14.84
CA ALA A 7 -18.65 19.49 14.01
C ALA A 7 -17.72 19.16 12.83
N VAL A 8 -16.79 18.20 12.99
CA VAL A 8 -15.95 17.69 11.90
C VAL A 8 -16.80 16.87 10.92
N ALA A 9 -17.60 15.92 11.40
CA ALA A 9 -18.48 15.13 10.53
C ALA A 9 -19.44 16.00 9.68
N GLN A 10 -20.02 17.05 10.27
CA GLN A 10 -20.93 17.97 9.59
C GLN A 10 -20.24 18.92 8.60
N ARG A 11 -18.96 19.25 8.82
CA ARG A 11 -18.19 20.14 7.93
C ARG A 11 -17.63 19.41 6.70
N PHE A 12 -17.55 18.08 6.75
CA PHE A 12 -16.99 17.23 5.70
C PHE A 12 -18.03 16.33 5.00
N GLY A 13 -19.32 16.56 5.23
CA GLY A 13 -20.40 15.85 4.52
C GLY A 13 -20.48 14.35 4.82
N TRP A 14 -20.01 13.93 6.00
CA TRP A 14 -20.00 12.53 6.42
C TRP A 14 -21.29 12.22 7.20
N ASP A 15 -22.12 11.33 6.67
CA ASP A 15 -23.46 11.00 7.18
C ASP A 15 -23.45 10.14 8.45
N GLY A 16 -22.27 9.70 8.90
CA GLY A 16 -22.14 8.81 10.04
C GLY A 16 -22.52 7.35 9.75
N SER A 17 -22.59 6.95 8.47
CA SER A 17 -22.71 5.54 8.10
C SER A 17 -21.46 4.77 8.57
N PRO A 18 -21.63 3.61 9.21
CA PRO A 18 -20.53 2.88 9.82
C PRO A 18 -19.64 2.30 8.72
N VAL A 19 -18.45 2.86 8.56
CA VAL A 19 -17.36 2.17 7.83
C VAL A 19 -17.10 0.86 8.59
N PRO A 20 -17.04 -0.30 7.92
CA PRO A 20 -16.70 -1.56 8.60
C PRO A 20 -15.25 -1.47 9.11
N CYS A 21 -15.15 -1.11 10.40
CA CYS A 21 -14.04 -1.17 11.36
C CYS A 21 -12.65 -0.53 11.04
N ALA A 22 -12.21 0.38 11.93
CA ALA A 22 -11.30 0.09 13.07
C ALA A 22 -10.49 1.33 13.54
N LEU A 23 -10.58 2.45 12.84
CA LEU A 23 -10.26 3.78 13.36
C LEU A 23 -11.55 4.58 13.36
N ASP A 24 -12.24 4.64 14.50
CA ASP A 24 -13.36 5.57 14.62
C ASP A 24 -12.84 7.03 14.51
N ALA A 25 -13.73 7.96 14.22
CA ALA A 25 -13.36 9.38 14.12
C ALA A 25 -12.64 9.91 15.38
N SER A 26 -12.82 9.26 16.54
CA SER A 26 -12.13 9.60 17.79
C SER A 26 -10.68 9.12 17.80
N GLN A 27 -10.37 7.95 17.23
CA GLN A 27 -9.02 7.44 17.08
C GLN A 27 -8.24 8.23 16.03
N ILE A 28 -8.89 8.64 14.94
CA ILE A 28 -8.31 9.56 13.94
C ILE A 28 -7.97 10.90 14.59
N CYS A 29 -8.87 11.48 15.39
CA CYS A 29 -8.62 12.71 16.14
C CYS A 29 -7.47 12.59 17.16
N ARG A 30 -7.24 11.41 17.76
CA ARG A 30 -6.11 11.18 18.69
C ARG A 30 -4.77 11.03 17.95
N LEU A 31 -4.79 10.44 16.76
CA LEU A 31 -3.60 10.21 15.92
C LEU A 31 -3.25 11.44 15.06
N ARG A 32 -4.18 12.39 14.92
CA ARG A 32 -3.95 13.67 14.26
C ARG A 32 -2.90 14.46 15.03
N ARG A 33 -1.64 14.39 14.59
CA ARG A 33 -0.64 15.38 14.98
C ARG A 33 -1.14 16.75 14.49
N PRO A 34 -1.08 17.81 15.31
CA PRO A 34 -1.31 19.15 14.80
C PRO A 34 -0.32 19.39 13.66
N ALA A 35 -0.83 19.88 12.53
CA ALA A 35 0.03 20.29 11.43
C ALA A 35 1.13 21.19 12.02
N PRO A 36 2.42 20.93 11.72
CA PRO A 36 3.48 21.78 12.22
C PRO A 36 3.18 23.22 11.79
N PRO A 37 3.27 24.21 12.71
CA PRO A 37 3.05 25.59 12.33
C PRO A 37 4.10 25.99 11.29
N ALA A 38 3.59 26.23 10.08
CA ALA A 38 4.24 26.73 8.86
C ALA A 38 5.78 26.92 8.90
N ALA A 39 6.52 26.17 8.06
CA ALA A 39 7.71 26.66 7.34
C ALA A 39 8.42 25.53 6.54
N ASN A 40 7.81 24.99 5.48
CA ASN A 40 8.59 24.37 4.41
C ASN A 40 7.93 24.71 3.07
N PRO A 41 8.59 25.38 2.11
CA PRO A 41 8.00 25.73 0.82
C PRO A 41 7.49 24.50 0.05
N GLU A 42 8.09 23.33 0.25
CA GLU A 42 7.61 22.06 -0.33
C GLU A 42 6.24 21.61 0.20
N LEU A 43 5.87 21.97 1.44
CA LEU A 43 4.55 21.65 2.01
C LEU A 43 3.46 22.62 1.52
N GLY A 44 3.83 23.78 0.96
CA GLY A 44 2.89 24.76 0.42
C GLY A 44 2.13 24.20 -0.78
N ASP A 45 2.83 23.56 -1.70
CA ASP A 45 2.26 22.97 -2.92
C ASP A 45 1.32 21.78 -2.59
N HIS A 46 1.64 21.01 -1.56
CA HIS A 46 0.82 19.87 -1.13
C HIS A 46 -0.50 20.29 -0.47
N SER A 47 -0.52 21.44 0.23
CA SER A 47 -1.73 21.99 0.85
C SER A 47 -2.72 22.49 -0.20
N GLU A 48 -2.24 23.15 -1.26
CA GLU A 48 -3.08 23.58 -2.38
C GLU A 48 -3.62 22.37 -3.17
N ALA A 49 -2.77 21.39 -3.45
CA ALA A 49 -3.17 20.13 -4.08
C ALA A 49 -4.24 19.39 -3.27
N GLU A 50 -4.13 19.36 -1.94
CA GLU A 50 -5.12 18.75 -1.05
C GLU A 50 -6.51 19.39 -1.21
N GLY A 51 -6.56 20.73 -1.28
CA GLY A 51 -7.80 21.47 -1.54
C GLY A 51 -8.42 21.12 -2.89
N LEU A 52 -7.61 21.11 -3.95
CA LEU A 52 -8.04 20.77 -5.31
C LEU A 52 -8.56 19.33 -5.40
N TYR A 53 -7.86 18.37 -4.81
CA TYR A 53 -8.30 16.97 -4.82
C TYR A 53 -9.57 16.74 -4.01
N ARG A 54 -9.79 17.46 -2.90
CA ARG A 54 -11.07 17.40 -2.17
C ARG A 54 -12.22 17.95 -3.01
N SER A 55 -12.04 19.08 -3.67
CA SER A 55 -13.05 19.65 -4.57
C SER A 55 -13.33 18.72 -5.75
N ALA A 56 -12.29 18.17 -6.38
CA ALA A 56 -12.43 17.22 -7.48
C ALA A 56 -13.16 15.95 -7.03
N LEU A 57 -12.85 15.42 -5.85
CA LEU A 57 -13.51 14.23 -5.30
C LEU A 57 -15.00 14.49 -5.03
N ALA A 58 -15.36 15.65 -4.48
CA ALA A 58 -16.76 16.01 -4.27
C ALA A 58 -17.55 16.12 -5.58
N VAL A 59 -16.96 16.76 -6.61
CA VAL A 59 -17.60 16.89 -7.93
C VAL A 59 -17.73 15.52 -8.60
N ARG A 60 -16.66 14.71 -8.61
CA ARG A 60 -16.65 13.39 -9.25
C ARG A 60 -17.58 12.41 -8.53
N ALA A 61 -17.59 12.38 -7.20
CA ALA A 61 -18.49 11.53 -6.43
C ALA A 61 -19.97 11.91 -6.65
N SER A 62 -20.27 13.20 -6.85
CA SER A 62 -21.63 13.67 -7.17
C SER A 62 -22.04 13.33 -8.61
N ALA A 63 -21.11 13.41 -9.57
CA ALA A 63 -21.41 13.22 -10.99
C ALA A 63 -21.40 11.74 -11.44
N LEU A 64 -20.45 10.96 -10.94
CA LEU A 64 -20.18 9.57 -11.38
C LEU A 64 -20.62 8.53 -10.35
N GLY A 65 -20.83 8.96 -9.10
CA GLY A 65 -21.10 8.07 -7.97
C GLY A 65 -19.84 7.60 -7.27
N PRO A 66 -19.94 7.14 -6.00
CA PRO A 66 -18.79 6.80 -5.18
C PRO A 66 -18.04 5.53 -5.62
N GLU A 67 -18.64 4.70 -6.48
CA GLU A 67 -18.07 3.43 -6.96
C GLU A 67 -17.33 3.55 -8.29
N ASP A 68 -17.16 4.76 -8.81
CA ASP A 68 -16.48 4.98 -10.08
C ASP A 68 -14.94 4.90 -9.94
N PRO A 69 -14.23 4.20 -10.87
CA PRO A 69 -12.77 4.14 -10.86
C PRO A 69 -12.06 5.51 -10.83
N ASP A 70 -12.61 6.53 -11.48
CA ASP A 70 -12.04 7.89 -11.47
C ASP A 70 -12.15 8.54 -10.09
N VAL A 71 -13.21 8.22 -9.34
CA VAL A 71 -13.34 8.62 -7.93
C VAL A 71 -12.28 7.91 -7.09
N ALA A 72 -12.02 6.63 -7.34
CA ALA A 72 -10.96 5.88 -6.65
C ALA A 72 -9.56 6.43 -6.90
N VAL A 73 -9.25 6.81 -8.15
CA VAL A 73 -7.97 7.47 -8.50
C VAL A 73 -7.82 8.79 -7.76
N THR A 74 -8.89 9.60 -7.73
CA THR A 74 -8.88 10.89 -7.03
C THR A 74 -8.68 10.71 -5.53
N ALA A 75 -9.37 9.75 -4.92
CA ALA A 75 -9.23 9.42 -3.50
C ALA A 75 -7.82 8.93 -3.18
N HIS A 76 -7.24 8.07 -4.02
CA HIS A 76 -5.88 7.60 -3.85
C HIS A 76 -4.87 8.75 -3.86
N ASN A 77 -4.99 9.67 -4.83
CA ASN A 77 -4.09 10.82 -4.95
C ASN A 77 -4.22 11.78 -3.77
N LEU A 78 -5.45 12.01 -3.28
CA LEU A 78 -5.68 12.77 -2.04
C LEU A 78 -4.98 12.11 -0.85
N GLY A 79 -5.08 10.78 -0.73
CA GLY A 79 -4.37 10.02 0.30
C GLY A 79 -2.85 10.19 0.23
N VAL A 80 -2.28 10.22 -0.98
CA VAL A 80 -0.83 10.49 -1.18
C VAL A 80 -0.45 11.89 -0.70
N CYS A 81 -1.23 12.92 -1.04
CA CYS A 81 -0.99 14.28 -0.56
C CYS A 81 -1.05 14.36 0.98
N LEU A 82 -2.04 13.71 1.59
CA LEU A 82 -2.18 13.67 3.05
C LEU A 82 -1.04 12.90 3.73
N ALA A 83 -0.56 11.82 3.11
CA ALA A 83 0.59 11.09 3.62
C ALA A 83 1.88 11.94 3.54
N ALA A 84 2.05 12.73 2.48
CA ALA A 84 3.18 13.66 2.34
C ALA A 84 3.14 14.80 3.37
N THR A 85 1.95 15.26 3.77
CA THR A 85 1.78 16.26 4.84
C THR A 85 1.84 15.66 6.25
N GLY A 86 2.10 14.36 6.38
CA GLY A 86 2.22 13.65 7.66
C GLY A 86 0.88 13.23 8.29
N GLN A 87 -0.24 13.46 7.61
CA GLN A 87 -1.58 13.11 8.05
C GLN A 87 -1.93 11.65 7.70
N HIS A 88 -1.11 10.70 8.18
CA HIS A 88 -1.20 9.28 7.82
C HIS A 88 -2.55 8.62 8.18
N ALA A 89 -3.19 9.05 9.28
CA ALA A 89 -4.49 8.51 9.69
C ALA A 89 -5.61 8.91 8.73
N GLU A 90 -5.61 10.16 8.26
CA GLU A 90 -6.58 10.65 7.26
C GLU A 90 -6.29 10.03 5.88
N ALA A 91 -5.02 9.94 5.49
CA ALA A 91 -4.58 9.29 4.26
C ALA A 91 -5.07 7.83 4.17
N LEU A 92 -4.99 7.09 5.27
CA LEU A 92 -5.43 5.69 5.34
C LEU A 92 -6.92 5.52 4.99
N VAL A 93 -7.77 6.45 5.42
CA VAL A 93 -9.22 6.39 5.11
C VAL A 93 -9.43 6.48 3.61
N PHE A 94 -8.80 7.46 2.95
CA PHE A 94 -8.92 7.62 1.50
C PHE A 94 -8.28 6.46 0.72
N HIS A 95 -7.17 5.90 1.20
CA HIS A 95 -6.57 4.71 0.59
C HIS A 95 -7.48 3.48 0.70
N LYS A 96 -8.17 3.29 1.84
CA LYS A 96 -9.15 2.21 2.01
C LYS A 96 -10.38 2.40 1.12
N GLN A 97 -10.88 3.63 0.99
CA GLN A 97 -11.97 3.94 0.06
C GLN A 97 -11.57 3.64 -1.39
N ALA A 98 -10.39 4.08 -1.81
CA ALA A 98 -9.87 3.80 -3.14
C ALA A 98 -9.66 2.29 -3.37
N LEU A 99 -9.21 1.55 -2.35
CA LEU A 99 -9.05 0.10 -2.41
C LEU A 99 -10.38 -0.59 -2.68
N PHE A 100 -11.41 -0.27 -1.90
CA PHE A 100 -12.73 -0.89 -2.01
C PHE A 100 -13.31 -0.74 -3.42
N VAL A 101 -13.23 0.46 -3.99
CA VAL A 101 -13.71 0.73 -5.35
C VAL A 101 -12.86 0.00 -6.40
N ARG A 102 -11.54 0.00 -6.25
CA ARG A 102 -10.63 -0.70 -7.18
C ARG A 102 -10.80 -2.21 -7.14
N GLU A 103 -11.06 -2.79 -5.97
CA GLU A 103 -11.35 -4.23 -5.82
C GLU A 103 -12.66 -4.59 -6.51
N ALA A 104 -13.71 -3.78 -6.33
CA ALA A 104 -14.98 -3.95 -7.03
C ALA A 104 -14.82 -3.84 -8.56
N ALA A 105 -14.08 -2.82 -9.02
CA ALA A 105 -13.78 -2.62 -10.44
C ALA A 105 -12.94 -3.77 -11.02
N ALA A 106 -11.95 -4.27 -10.28
CA ALA A 106 -11.12 -5.40 -10.68
C ALA A 106 -11.94 -6.70 -10.78
N ALA A 107 -12.85 -6.95 -9.83
CA ALA A 107 -13.76 -8.09 -9.88
C ALA A 107 -14.71 -8.02 -11.09
N ALA A 108 -15.27 -6.84 -11.38
CA ALA A 108 -16.10 -6.61 -12.56
C ALA A 108 -15.29 -6.81 -13.86
N ALA A 109 -14.06 -6.31 -13.93
CA ALA A 109 -13.18 -6.50 -15.07
C ALA A 109 -12.78 -7.97 -15.29
N ALA A 110 -12.56 -8.73 -14.21
CA ALA A 110 -12.31 -10.16 -14.27
C ALA A 110 -13.52 -10.94 -14.82
N ALA A 111 -14.73 -10.57 -14.42
CA ALA A 111 -15.96 -11.17 -14.95
C ALA A 111 -16.19 -10.83 -16.44
N ALA A 112 -15.75 -9.66 -16.89
CA ALA A 112 -15.89 -9.22 -18.27
C ALA A 112 -14.87 -9.86 -19.25
N GLY A 113 -13.89 -10.62 -18.76
CA GLY A 113 -12.93 -11.36 -19.60
C GLY A 113 -11.99 -10.50 -20.46
N GLY A 114 -11.95 -9.18 -20.26
CA GLY A 114 -11.17 -8.25 -21.07
C GLY A 114 -9.72 -8.07 -20.60
N GLY A 115 -8.85 -7.62 -21.52
CA GLY A 115 -7.42 -7.34 -21.25
C GLY A 115 -7.13 -6.24 -20.21
N GLY A 116 -8.15 -5.52 -19.73
CA GLY A 116 -8.03 -4.49 -18.69
C GLY A 116 -7.74 -5.02 -17.28
N GLY A 117 -7.85 -6.33 -17.04
CA GLY A 117 -7.64 -6.92 -15.73
C GLY A 117 -6.22 -6.76 -15.16
N ALA A 118 -5.19 -6.59 -16.00
CA ALA A 118 -3.82 -6.36 -15.54
C ALA A 118 -3.62 -4.93 -15.00
N ALA A 119 -4.21 -3.92 -15.66
CA ALA A 119 -4.15 -2.54 -15.20
C ALA A 119 -4.94 -2.36 -13.89
N ALA A 120 -6.16 -2.91 -13.82
CA ALA A 120 -6.97 -2.89 -12.61
C ALA A 120 -6.26 -3.58 -11.43
N ARG A 121 -5.60 -4.72 -11.66
CA ARG A 121 -4.76 -5.36 -10.64
C ARG A 121 -3.59 -4.48 -10.19
N GLY A 122 -2.92 -3.79 -11.12
CA GLY A 122 -1.84 -2.85 -10.78
C GLY A 122 -2.31 -1.71 -9.86
N GLU A 123 -3.48 -1.16 -10.13
CA GLU A 123 -4.08 -0.09 -9.32
C GLU A 123 -4.49 -0.57 -7.92
N VAL A 124 -5.05 -1.78 -7.82
CA VAL A 124 -5.37 -2.42 -6.52
C VAL A 124 -4.09 -2.56 -5.69
N LEU A 125 -3.00 -3.08 -6.28
CA LEU A 125 -1.73 -3.24 -5.59
C LEU A 125 -1.12 -1.89 -5.18
N ALA A 126 -1.24 -0.84 -5.99
CA ALA A 126 -0.81 0.50 -5.62
C ALA A 126 -1.55 1.01 -4.36
N SER A 127 -2.86 0.78 -4.26
CA SER A 127 -3.65 1.09 -3.06
C SER A 127 -3.21 0.26 -1.84
N HIS A 128 -2.99 -1.05 -1.99
CA HIS A 128 -2.46 -1.88 -0.90
C HIS A 128 -1.11 -1.36 -0.38
N LYS A 129 -0.19 -1.00 -1.28
CA LYS A 129 1.13 -0.47 -0.92
C LYS A 129 1.03 0.83 -0.14
N ALA A 130 0.19 1.76 -0.60
CA ALA A 130 -0.03 3.04 0.07
C ALA A 130 -0.69 2.87 1.45
N ALA A 131 -1.69 1.99 1.55
CA ALA A 131 -2.35 1.66 2.83
C ALA A 131 -1.38 1.01 3.83
N ALA A 132 -0.59 0.02 3.38
CA ALA A 132 0.42 -0.64 4.21
C ALA A 132 1.46 0.36 4.73
N ALA A 133 1.96 1.26 3.88
CA ALA A 133 2.91 2.29 4.29
C ALA A 133 2.33 3.22 5.38
N CYS A 134 1.06 3.63 5.26
CA CYS A 134 0.40 4.45 6.28
C CYS A 134 0.23 3.69 7.60
N LEU A 135 -0.20 2.42 7.56
CA LEU A 135 -0.40 1.59 8.74
C LEU A 135 0.91 1.36 9.52
N ARG A 136 2.01 1.12 8.79
CA ARG A 136 3.34 0.99 9.39
C ARG A 136 3.82 2.27 10.05
N ARG A 137 3.57 3.45 9.46
CA ARG A 137 3.87 4.75 10.07
C ARG A 137 3.04 5.01 11.35
N LEU A 138 1.84 4.44 11.42
CA LEU A 138 0.96 4.51 12.59
C LEU A 138 1.26 3.43 13.65
N GLY A 139 2.15 2.47 13.36
CA GLY A 139 2.47 1.35 14.25
C GLY A 139 1.40 0.26 14.30
N CYS A 140 0.45 0.27 13.37
CA CYS A 140 -0.65 -0.71 13.29
C CYS A 140 -0.25 -1.93 12.44
N GLU A 141 0.83 -2.61 12.82
CA GLU A 141 1.46 -3.67 12.01
C GLU A 141 0.52 -4.87 11.73
N GLY A 142 -0.30 -5.27 12.72
CA GLY A 142 -1.29 -6.36 12.50
C GLY A 142 -2.36 -6.04 11.45
N GLN A 143 -2.64 -4.75 11.19
CA GLN A 143 -3.52 -4.34 10.10
C GLN A 143 -2.78 -4.21 8.76
N ALA A 144 -1.46 -4.01 8.78
CA ALA A 144 -0.64 -3.92 7.57
C ALA A 144 -0.38 -5.29 6.94
N GLU A 145 -0.30 -6.33 7.77
CA GLU A 145 -0.05 -7.71 7.36
C GLU A 145 -0.89 -8.20 6.17
N PRO A 146 -2.25 -8.10 6.16
CA PRO A 146 -3.05 -8.56 5.03
C PRO A 146 -2.75 -7.80 3.73
N HIS A 147 -2.45 -6.50 3.81
CA HIS A 147 -2.09 -5.71 2.63
C HIS A 147 -0.72 -6.12 2.08
N LEU A 148 0.24 -6.43 2.96
CA LEU A 148 1.57 -6.90 2.56
C LEU A 148 1.54 -8.34 2.04
N SER A 149 0.70 -9.21 2.61
CA SER A 149 0.48 -10.57 2.09
C SER A 149 -0.07 -10.52 0.67
N ALA A 150 -1.08 -9.69 0.40
CA ALA A 150 -1.64 -9.53 -0.94
C ALA A 150 -0.61 -9.03 -1.97
N LEU A 151 0.29 -8.12 -1.54
CA LEU A 151 1.41 -7.64 -2.37
C LEU A 151 2.43 -8.74 -2.67
N LEU A 152 2.76 -9.55 -1.65
CA LEU A 152 3.69 -10.67 -1.77
C LEU A 152 3.13 -11.75 -2.72
N ASP A 153 1.87 -12.14 -2.55
CA ASP A 153 1.21 -13.13 -3.40
C ASP A 153 1.11 -12.67 -4.85
N ALA A 154 0.85 -11.39 -5.08
CA ALA A 154 0.89 -10.82 -6.43
C ALA A 154 2.31 -10.82 -7.03
N ALA A 155 3.34 -10.58 -6.23
CA ALA A 155 4.73 -10.62 -6.68
C ALA A 155 5.17 -12.07 -7.01
N ARG A 156 4.77 -13.06 -6.20
CA ARG A 156 4.96 -14.49 -6.48
C ARG A 156 4.35 -14.86 -7.82
N GLY A 157 3.08 -14.49 -8.03
CA GLY A 157 2.40 -14.74 -9.30
C GLY A 157 3.07 -14.11 -10.52
N ARG A 158 3.72 -12.94 -10.38
CA ARG A 158 4.51 -12.33 -11.46
C ARG A 158 5.81 -13.09 -11.73
N ALA A 159 6.54 -13.47 -10.67
CA ALA A 159 7.77 -14.24 -10.79
C ALA A 159 7.53 -15.62 -11.43
N ASP A 160 6.44 -16.29 -11.05
CA ASP A 160 6.04 -17.60 -11.59
C ASP A 160 5.48 -17.49 -13.02
N GLY A 161 4.67 -16.47 -13.31
CA GLY A 161 4.06 -16.27 -14.63
C GLY A 161 5.08 -16.01 -15.75
N ASP A 162 6.14 -15.28 -15.45
CA ASP A 162 7.24 -15.04 -16.39
C ASP A 162 8.11 -16.29 -16.61
N ALA A 163 8.03 -17.32 -15.76
CA ALA A 163 8.67 -18.61 -16.01
C ALA A 163 7.98 -19.40 -17.14
N VAL A 164 6.66 -19.23 -17.30
CA VAL A 164 5.85 -19.95 -18.29
C VAL A 164 5.84 -19.25 -19.65
N ALA A 165 6.00 -17.92 -19.68
CA ALA A 165 6.03 -17.11 -20.92
C ALA A 165 7.39 -17.16 -21.69
N GLY A 166 8.36 -17.93 -21.20
CA GLY A 166 9.73 -18.05 -21.73
C GLY A 166 9.90 -18.62 -23.15
N SER A 167 8.81 -18.78 -23.92
CA SER A 167 8.86 -19.31 -25.30
C SER A 167 9.02 -18.24 -26.41
N SER A 168 8.92 -16.93 -26.09
CA SER A 168 9.17 -15.88 -27.09
C SER A 168 10.56 -15.24 -26.89
N GLY A 169 11.53 -15.71 -27.70
CA GLY A 169 12.96 -15.42 -27.59
C GLY A 169 13.39 -13.97 -27.87
N GLY A 170 13.08 -13.05 -26.95
CA GLY A 170 13.65 -11.71 -26.92
C GLY A 170 14.29 -11.38 -25.57
N GLY A 171 15.46 -10.71 -25.57
CA GLY A 171 16.20 -10.30 -24.36
C GLY A 171 15.43 -9.41 -23.36
N GLY A 172 14.18 -9.04 -23.66
CA GLY A 172 13.24 -8.42 -22.72
C GLY A 172 12.60 -9.39 -21.72
N GLY A 173 12.62 -10.71 -21.96
CA GLY A 173 12.13 -11.71 -21.00
C GLY A 173 13.03 -11.83 -19.77
N VAL A 174 14.36 -11.83 -19.97
CA VAL A 174 15.34 -11.92 -18.88
C VAL A 174 15.31 -10.68 -17.98
N ARG A 175 15.16 -9.47 -18.55
CA ARG A 175 15.01 -8.24 -17.76
C ARG A 175 13.71 -8.24 -16.96
N ARG A 176 12.59 -8.62 -17.59
CA ARG A 176 11.29 -8.71 -16.91
C ARG A 176 11.30 -9.68 -15.73
N ARG A 177 11.85 -10.88 -15.92
CA ARG A 177 11.99 -11.86 -14.83
C ARG A 177 12.90 -11.37 -13.71
N ARG A 178 14.05 -10.77 -14.05
CA ARG A 178 14.94 -10.18 -13.04
C ARG A 178 14.22 -9.10 -12.24
N ASP A 179 13.50 -8.21 -12.92
CA ASP A 179 12.78 -7.12 -12.26
C ASP A 179 11.63 -7.67 -11.38
N ALA A 180 10.91 -8.71 -11.83
CA ALA A 180 9.89 -9.40 -11.03
C ALA A 180 10.46 -10.08 -9.77
N LEU A 181 11.62 -10.72 -9.87
CA LEU A 181 12.32 -11.32 -8.71
C LEU A 181 12.80 -10.25 -7.71
N LEU A 182 13.24 -9.09 -8.21
CA LEU A 182 13.60 -7.97 -7.35
C LEU A 182 12.38 -7.38 -6.64
N GLU A 183 11.23 -7.29 -7.32
CA GLU A 183 9.97 -6.91 -6.68
C GLU A 183 9.53 -7.92 -5.61
N LEU A 184 9.61 -9.22 -5.90
CA LEU A 184 9.32 -10.29 -4.95
C LEU A 184 10.21 -10.16 -3.70
N SER A 185 11.52 -10.00 -3.90
CA SER A 185 12.48 -9.80 -2.82
C SER A 185 12.13 -8.58 -1.96
N ALA A 186 11.78 -7.45 -2.57
CA ALA A 186 11.40 -6.25 -1.84
C ALA A 186 10.07 -6.42 -1.06
N ALA A 187 9.07 -7.07 -1.65
CA ALA A 187 7.79 -7.34 -1.01
C ALA A 187 7.96 -8.27 0.21
N ALA A 188 8.76 -9.33 0.06
CA ALA A 188 9.07 -10.27 1.12
C ALA A 188 9.83 -9.61 2.28
N GLU A 189 10.78 -8.70 2.00
CA GLU A 189 11.44 -7.89 3.03
C GLU A 189 10.48 -6.97 3.80
N ASP A 190 9.55 -6.34 3.08
CA ASP A 190 8.55 -5.46 3.71
C ASP A 190 7.59 -6.25 4.60
N PHE A 191 7.19 -7.45 4.18
CA PHE A 191 6.40 -8.38 4.95
C PHE A 191 7.15 -8.91 6.19
N ALA A 192 8.40 -9.34 6.03
CA ALA A 192 9.25 -9.80 7.13
C ALA A 192 9.43 -8.70 8.19
N ARG A 193 9.60 -7.44 7.78
CA ARG A 193 9.72 -6.31 8.71
C ARG A 193 8.45 -6.06 9.50
N CYS A 194 7.28 -6.25 8.88
CA CYS A 194 5.99 -6.18 9.56
C CYS A 194 5.86 -7.29 10.60
N LEU A 195 6.19 -8.54 10.23
CA LEU A 195 6.15 -9.69 11.14
C LEU A 195 7.13 -9.55 12.32
N ALA A 196 8.35 -9.09 12.06
CA ALA A 196 9.34 -8.83 13.10
C ALA A 196 8.86 -7.75 14.09
N ALA A 197 8.18 -6.69 13.61
CA ALA A 197 7.58 -5.68 14.47
C ALA A 197 6.40 -6.20 15.31
N GLN A 198 5.76 -7.29 14.89
CA GLN A 198 4.75 -8.02 15.67
C GLN A 198 5.35 -9.06 16.64
N GLY A 199 6.67 -9.29 16.60
CA GLY A 199 7.35 -10.34 17.37
C GLY A 199 7.23 -11.75 16.77
N ALA A 200 6.69 -11.88 15.56
CA ALA A 200 6.57 -13.16 14.85
C ALA A 200 7.88 -13.52 14.12
N HIS A 201 8.98 -13.64 14.87
CA HIS A 201 10.34 -13.78 14.32
C HIS A 201 10.53 -15.02 13.44
N ALA A 202 9.89 -16.16 13.74
CA ALA A 202 9.96 -17.36 12.91
C ALA A 202 9.35 -17.15 11.52
N ARG A 203 8.15 -16.55 11.44
CA ARG A 203 7.51 -16.22 10.16
C ARG A 203 8.29 -15.15 9.38
N ALA A 204 8.93 -14.24 10.10
CA ALA A 204 9.77 -13.22 9.50
C ALA A 204 11.03 -13.84 8.87
N GLU A 205 11.61 -14.86 9.50
CA GLU A 205 12.75 -15.62 8.97
C GLU A 205 12.38 -16.31 7.65
N ASP A 206 11.26 -17.02 7.60
CA ASP A 206 10.77 -17.69 6.38
C ASP A 206 10.66 -16.72 5.20
N ALA A 207 10.08 -15.54 5.45
CA ALA A 207 9.94 -14.49 4.44
C ALA A 207 11.29 -13.88 4.01
N LEU A 208 12.27 -13.79 4.91
CA LEU A 208 13.61 -13.31 4.55
C LEU A 208 14.39 -14.32 3.71
N TRP A 209 14.23 -15.62 3.97
CA TRP A 209 14.80 -16.67 3.12
C TRP A 209 14.23 -16.63 1.71
N GLU A 210 12.91 -16.47 1.56
CA GLU A 210 12.28 -16.28 0.25
C GLU A 210 12.84 -15.03 -0.46
N ALA A 211 13.00 -13.91 0.27
CA ALA A 211 13.58 -12.69 -0.27
C ALA A 211 15.03 -12.87 -0.75
N LEU A 212 15.81 -13.68 -0.03
CA LEU A 212 17.21 -13.98 -0.33
C LEU A 212 17.34 -14.84 -1.58
N GLU A 213 16.52 -15.89 -1.70
CA GLU A 213 16.51 -16.79 -2.86
C GLU A 213 16.19 -16.02 -4.14
N ALA A 214 15.11 -15.23 -4.12
CA ALA A 214 14.71 -14.40 -5.26
C ALA A 214 15.82 -13.41 -5.67
N ARG A 215 16.51 -12.81 -4.70
CA ARG A 215 17.59 -11.85 -4.97
C ARG A 215 18.87 -12.50 -5.47
N ARG A 216 19.22 -13.69 -4.95
CA ARG A 216 20.35 -14.49 -5.45
C ARG A 216 20.13 -14.91 -6.90
N GLU A 217 18.91 -15.30 -7.26
CA GLU A 217 18.55 -15.61 -8.65
C GLU A 217 18.65 -14.37 -9.56
N ALA A 218 18.20 -13.20 -9.09
CA ALA A 218 18.20 -11.98 -9.89
C ALA A 218 19.58 -11.33 -10.09
N LEU A 219 20.43 -11.31 -9.05
CA LEU A 219 21.67 -10.52 -9.02
C LEU A 219 22.94 -11.36 -8.84
N GLY A 220 22.81 -12.64 -8.47
CA GLY A 220 23.93 -13.51 -8.12
C GLY A 220 24.37 -13.39 -6.65
N ALA A 221 25.02 -14.44 -6.14
CA ALA A 221 25.35 -14.59 -4.72
C ALA A 221 26.36 -13.56 -4.17
N GLN A 222 27.17 -12.94 -5.04
CA GLN A 222 28.21 -11.99 -4.61
C GLN A 222 27.71 -10.55 -4.46
N HIS A 223 26.45 -10.29 -4.80
CA HIS A 223 25.91 -8.94 -4.77
C HIS A 223 25.79 -8.41 -3.33
N PRO A 224 26.15 -7.15 -3.03
CA PRO A 224 26.13 -6.60 -1.67
C PRO A 224 24.75 -6.66 -1.00
N SER A 225 23.66 -6.54 -1.78
CA SER A 225 22.30 -6.65 -1.25
C SER A 225 21.89 -8.07 -0.84
N VAL A 226 22.61 -9.11 -1.29
CA VAL A 226 22.43 -10.50 -0.85
C VAL A 226 23.07 -10.66 0.52
N ARG A 227 24.31 -10.19 0.70
CA ARG A 227 24.98 -10.16 2.02
C ARG A 227 24.16 -9.43 3.08
N LEU A 228 23.60 -8.28 2.72
CA LEU A 228 22.73 -7.53 3.64
C LEU A 228 21.51 -8.34 4.10
N LEU A 229 20.96 -9.21 3.25
CA LEU A 229 19.85 -10.09 3.64
C LEU A 229 20.32 -11.23 4.55
N GLU A 230 21.49 -11.80 4.29
CA GLU A 230 22.12 -12.82 5.15
C GLU A 230 22.36 -12.27 6.57
N ASP A 231 22.85 -11.04 6.67
CA ASP A 231 23.04 -10.36 7.95
C ASP A 231 21.70 -10.16 8.69
N LYS A 232 20.64 -9.77 7.96
CA LYS A 232 19.29 -9.61 8.54
C LYS A 232 18.71 -10.93 9.05
N ILE A 233 18.89 -12.03 8.30
CA ILE A 233 18.45 -13.36 8.72
C ILE A 233 19.18 -13.77 10.00
N THR A 234 20.50 -13.54 10.06
CA THR A 234 21.32 -13.83 11.24
C THR A 234 20.81 -13.05 12.46
N SER A 235 20.52 -11.75 12.30
CA SER A 235 19.95 -10.94 13.37
C SER A 235 18.55 -11.41 13.82
N CYS A 236 17.72 -11.91 12.90
CA CYS A 236 16.43 -12.51 13.26
C CYS A 236 16.58 -13.83 14.03
N LEU A 237 17.57 -14.66 13.66
CA LEU A 237 17.89 -15.90 14.37
C LEU A 237 18.41 -15.65 15.78
N GLU A 238 19.25 -14.63 15.97
CA GLU A 238 19.70 -14.21 17.30
C GLU A 238 18.54 -13.73 18.18
N ALA A 239 17.53 -13.06 17.60
CA ALA A 239 16.35 -12.61 18.33
C ALA A 239 15.39 -13.74 18.75
N LEU A 240 15.56 -14.96 18.21
CA LEU A 240 14.78 -16.14 18.58
C LEU A 240 15.36 -16.91 19.79
N GLN A 241 16.61 -16.64 20.17
CA GLN A 241 17.33 -17.30 21.27
C GLN A 241 17.14 -16.58 22.61
#